data_AF-A0A2T3LGC2-F1
#
_entry.id   AF-A0A2T3LGC2-F1
#
_cell.length_a   1.000
_cell.length_b   1.000
_cell.length_c   1.000
_cell.angle_alpha   90.00
_cell.angle_beta   90.00
_cell.angle_gamma   90.00
#
_symmetry.space_group_name_H-M   'P 1'
#
loop_
_entity.id
_entity.type
_entity.pdbx_description
1 polymer ?
#
loop_
_entity_poly.entity_id
_entity_poly.type
_entity_poly.pdbx_seq_one_letter_code
_entity_poly.pdbx_strand_id
1 'polypeptide(L)'
;MMVSWFILLILTLIIIYHHVIYSAVMVWYGQHLKRKTITVEPDSFPAIAILIPAYNEEAHINDKLANLLMLDYPAEKLFIFICCDGCNDATAKLCRQWERQFQRANIHFQLQISTSNKGKLARLNQLITMAQPYAELVALSDVSALISIDALKQATHSFNDPKVGAITGNYLIYDGNTGEKQYWSWQNNMRFAESHLGSVIGGNGAFYIMRSRLFQPLPYDTINDDFMLPMQVLKQGYNVIYNECINSIELDISSNEQTHQRRQRIGAGNLQQLIRCRFVFNLHQPGVKWLFASGKGLRTLMPFLFIMYLSITCYLAVHGSLLAIWLTGLQVVGYGLAALPLLGVKNKLLDKLHYLIGGYLSSLIGMLRYLFGQFRDGWKKKPPLNTYQHSFTIILKRFFDILLSFIGLLLTLPLWPLIALLIRLDSKGDIFYRQVRVGQINDEHIMLFSMLKFRTMQSNAEAKSGAVWSQKNDPRITRIGGFLRDTRLDELPQFINVIKGDMSLIGPRPERPELCGNLQNALPFYLERTRGLRPGITGLAQVNQGYDSCIEDVKAKIAWDHAYAIALASPLQWLRMDCWILLKTAYIMVTRRGQ
;
A
#
# COMPACT_ATOMS: atom_id res chain seq x y z
N MET A 1 -32.65 18.99 20.22
CA MET A 1 -31.44 19.49 20.93
C MET A 1 -31.08 18.65 22.16
N MET A 2 -32.00 18.42 23.12
CA MET A 2 -31.71 17.66 24.35
C MET A 2 -31.21 16.23 24.08
N VAL A 3 -31.89 15.48 23.19
CA VAL A 3 -31.47 14.13 22.78
C VAL A 3 -30.07 14.13 22.16
N SER A 4 -29.75 15.11 21.31
CA SER A 4 -28.44 15.24 20.68
C SER A 4 -27.33 15.48 21.70
N TRP A 5 -27.57 16.29 22.73
CA TRP A 5 -26.65 16.50 23.84
C TRP A 5 -26.43 15.24 24.67
N PHE A 6 -27.50 14.49 24.93
CA PHE A 6 -27.43 13.21 25.64
C PHE A 6 -26.58 12.18 24.87
N ILE A 7 -26.80 12.06 23.55
CA ILE A 7 -25.98 11.19 22.69
C ILE A 7 -24.52 11.63 22.71
N LEU A 8 -24.25 12.93 22.62
CA LEU A 8 -22.88 13.47 22.65
C LEU A 8 -22.16 13.18 23.98
N LEU A 9 -22.89 13.26 25.09
CA LEU A 9 -22.35 12.89 26.41
C LEU A 9 -21.97 11.40 26.44
N ILE A 10 -22.85 10.52 25.96
CA ILE A 10 -22.57 9.08 25.87
C ILE A 10 -21.33 8.82 24.99
N LEU A 11 -21.23 9.46 23.82
CA LEU A 11 -20.07 9.30 22.95
C LEU A 11 -18.78 9.77 23.62
N THR A 12 -18.84 10.91 24.32
CA THR A 12 -17.68 11.42 25.08
C THR A 12 -17.22 10.40 26.12
N LEU A 13 -18.16 9.81 26.88
CA LEU A 13 -17.86 8.77 27.86
C LEU A 13 -17.25 7.52 27.23
N ILE A 14 -17.77 7.07 26.09
CA ILE A 14 -17.24 5.91 25.35
C ILE A 14 -15.82 6.17 24.83
N ILE A 15 -15.57 7.36 24.27
CA ILE A 15 -14.25 7.75 23.75
C ILE A 15 -13.23 7.80 24.90
N ILE A 16 -13.58 8.45 26.02
CA ILE A 16 -12.73 8.51 27.23
C ILE A 16 -12.48 7.11 27.77
N TYR A 17 -13.52 6.29 27.84
CA TYR A 17 -13.41 4.91 28.31
C TYR A 17 -12.41 4.11 27.49
N HIS A 18 -12.53 4.12 26.16
CA HIS A 18 -11.65 3.33 25.30
C HIS A 18 -10.20 3.80 25.35
N HIS A 19 -9.97 5.11 25.26
CA HIS A 19 -8.62 5.67 25.14
C HIS A 19 -7.87 5.75 26.46
N VAL A 20 -8.57 6.11 27.54
CA VAL A 20 -7.95 6.42 28.83
C VAL A 20 -8.22 5.29 29.82
N ILE A 21 -9.48 5.02 30.13
CA ILE A 21 -9.85 4.14 31.25
C ILE A 21 -9.43 2.70 30.97
N TYR A 22 -9.83 2.13 29.83
CA TYR A 22 -9.51 0.75 29.46
C TYR A 22 -7.99 0.52 29.41
N SER A 23 -7.26 1.41 28.73
CA SER A 23 -5.81 1.33 28.63
C SER A 23 -5.14 1.40 30.01
N ALA A 24 -5.57 2.33 30.87
CA ALA A 24 -5.03 2.49 32.21
C ALA A 24 -5.31 1.27 33.10
N VAL A 25 -6.54 0.74 33.05
CA VAL A 25 -6.93 -0.47 33.80
C VAL A 25 -6.11 -1.68 33.36
N MET A 26 -5.92 -1.87 32.05
CA MET A 26 -5.12 -3.00 31.54
C MET A 26 -3.64 -2.91 31.95
N VAL A 27 -3.06 -1.71 31.89
CA VAL A 27 -1.67 -1.47 32.31
C VAL A 27 -1.52 -1.69 33.82
N TRP A 28 -2.41 -1.10 34.61
CA TRP A 28 -2.41 -1.25 36.06
C TRP A 28 -2.56 -2.73 36.45
N TYR A 29 -3.52 -3.43 35.86
CA TYR A 29 -3.74 -4.85 36.13
C TYR A 29 -2.51 -5.69 35.76
N GLY A 30 -1.94 -5.47 34.57
CA GLY A 30 -0.75 -6.18 34.11
C GLY A 30 0.48 -6.02 35.03
N GLN A 31 0.66 -4.84 35.64
CA GLN A 31 1.77 -4.56 36.55
C GLN A 31 1.64 -5.26 37.92
N HIS A 32 0.42 -5.60 38.34
CA HIS A 32 0.16 -6.23 39.65
C HIS A 32 0.10 -7.76 39.58
N LEU A 33 0.27 -8.34 38.39
CA LEU A 33 0.31 -9.78 38.20
C LEU A 33 1.70 -10.34 38.49
N LYS A 34 1.75 -11.48 39.18
CA LYS A 34 3.00 -12.20 39.43
C LYS A 34 3.40 -13.00 38.19
N ARG A 35 4.64 -12.78 37.74
CA ARG A 35 5.28 -13.55 36.68
C ARG A 35 5.72 -14.90 37.24
N LYS A 36 5.39 -16.00 36.54
CA LYS A 36 5.75 -17.36 36.96
C LYS A 36 6.80 -17.90 36.01
N THR A 37 7.97 -18.22 36.55
CA THR A 37 8.99 -18.96 35.82
C THR A 37 8.77 -20.45 36.06
N ILE A 38 8.57 -21.21 34.99
CA ILE A 38 8.47 -22.67 35.07
C ILE A 38 9.86 -23.23 34.75
N THR A 39 10.44 -23.95 35.69
CA THR A 39 11.80 -24.51 35.59
C THR A 39 11.85 -26.04 35.62
N VAL A 40 10.71 -26.69 35.84
CA VAL A 40 10.59 -28.16 35.86
C VAL A 40 10.54 -28.65 34.42
N GLU A 41 11.18 -29.77 34.06
CA GLU A 41 11.03 -30.39 32.72
C GLU A 41 9.68 -31.12 32.57
N PRO A 42 9.12 -31.23 31.35
CA PRO A 42 7.81 -31.85 31.17
C PRO A 42 7.90 -33.37 31.30
N ASP A 43 6.91 -33.98 31.94
CA ASP A 43 6.85 -35.45 32.13
C ASP A 43 6.73 -36.21 30.80
N SER A 44 6.23 -35.57 29.74
CA SER A 44 6.11 -36.14 28.40
C SER A 44 6.19 -35.09 27.31
N PHE A 45 6.68 -35.49 26.14
CA PHE A 45 6.80 -34.62 24.97
C PHE A 45 5.80 -35.04 23.87
N PRO A 46 4.75 -34.22 23.59
CA PRO A 46 3.84 -34.47 22.49
C PRO A 46 4.55 -34.31 21.14
N ALA A 47 4.01 -34.92 20.09
CA ALA A 47 4.49 -34.63 18.73
C ALA A 47 4.12 -33.20 18.31
N ILE A 48 5.09 -32.41 17.85
CA ILE A 48 4.92 -31.02 17.43
C ILE A 48 5.31 -30.84 15.96
N ALA A 49 4.42 -30.22 15.18
CA ALA A 49 4.72 -29.79 13.82
C ALA A 49 4.88 -28.27 13.73
N ILE A 50 5.99 -27.78 13.18
CA ILE A 50 6.21 -26.36 12.86
C ILE A 50 5.93 -26.15 11.38
N LEU A 51 5.05 -25.19 11.08
CA LEU A 51 4.56 -24.91 9.73
C LEU A 51 4.99 -23.52 9.29
N ILE A 52 5.59 -23.44 8.10
CA ILE A 52 6.18 -22.22 7.56
C ILE A 52 5.77 -22.04 6.09
N PRO A 53 4.76 -21.20 5.79
CA PRO A 53 4.53 -20.70 4.45
C PRO A 53 5.58 -19.63 4.11
N ALA A 54 6.30 -19.79 3.00
CA ALA A 54 7.39 -18.89 2.59
C ALA A 54 7.13 -18.33 1.17
N TYR A 55 7.37 -17.03 0.98
CA TYR A 55 7.33 -16.38 -0.33
C TYR A 55 8.37 -15.27 -0.43
N ASN A 56 9.43 -15.53 -1.21
CA ASN A 56 10.57 -14.65 -1.39
C ASN A 56 11.22 -14.17 -0.08
N GLU A 57 11.74 -15.14 0.69
CA GLU A 57 12.32 -14.97 2.02
C GLU A 57 13.83 -15.32 2.05
N GLU A 58 14.53 -15.17 0.91
CA GLU A 58 15.96 -15.52 0.76
C GLU A 58 16.85 -14.90 1.84
N ALA A 59 16.53 -13.69 2.30
CA ALA A 59 17.31 -12.97 3.30
C ALA A 59 17.38 -13.66 4.67
N HIS A 60 16.30 -14.34 5.10
CA HIS A 60 16.17 -14.84 6.48
C HIS A 60 15.93 -16.35 6.57
N ILE A 61 15.67 -17.03 5.45
CA ILE A 61 15.34 -18.46 5.45
C ILE A 61 16.48 -19.34 6.01
N ASN A 62 17.75 -18.98 5.78
CA ASN A 62 18.88 -19.72 6.35
C ASN A 62 18.93 -19.60 7.87
N ASP A 63 18.77 -18.39 8.41
CA ASP A 63 18.75 -18.14 9.85
C ASP A 63 17.59 -18.89 10.51
N LYS A 64 16.43 -18.92 9.84
CA LYS A 64 15.27 -19.67 10.31
C LYS A 64 15.54 -21.17 10.35
N LEU A 65 16.08 -21.76 9.29
CA LEU A 65 16.36 -23.19 9.23
C LEU A 65 17.41 -23.60 10.27
N ALA A 66 18.45 -22.78 10.46
CA ALA A 66 19.42 -22.97 11.53
C ALA A 66 18.75 -22.92 12.92
N ASN A 67 17.88 -21.94 13.16
CA ASN A 67 17.13 -21.79 14.39
C ASN A 67 16.24 -23.01 14.70
N LEU A 68 15.56 -23.56 13.69
CA LEU A 68 14.73 -24.77 13.85
C LEU A 68 15.55 -26.01 14.21
N LEU A 69 16.76 -26.14 13.64
CA LEU A 69 17.66 -27.25 13.93
C LEU A 69 18.23 -27.18 15.35
N MET A 70 18.32 -25.98 15.92
CA MET A 70 18.86 -25.73 17.26
C MET A 70 17.81 -25.84 18.37
N LEU A 71 16.54 -26.12 18.06
CA LEU A 71 15.49 -26.22 19.07
C LEU A 71 15.78 -27.39 20.02
N ASP A 72 15.69 -27.11 21.32
CA ASP A 72 15.84 -28.10 22.37
C ASP A 72 14.54 -28.89 22.51
N TYR A 73 14.35 -29.88 21.63
CA TYR A 73 13.19 -30.77 21.61
C TYR A 73 13.56 -32.16 21.07
N PRO A 74 12.91 -33.25 21.49
CA PRO A 74 13.19 -34.58 20.96
C PRO A 74 12.98 -34.65 19.44
N ALA A 75 14.02 -35.06 18.71
CA ALA A 75 14.08 -34.98 17.25
C ALA A 75 12.97 -35.80 16.58
N GLU A 76 12.70 -37.00 17.10
CA GLU A 76 11.66 -37.92 16.64
C GLU A 76 10.23 -37.42 16.90
N LYS A 77 10.06 -36.39 17.74
CA LYS A 77 8.78 -35.73 18.03
C LYS A 77 8.63 -34.39 17.30
N LEU A 78 9.65 -33.94 16.58
CA LEU A 78 9.65 -32.66 15.89
C LEU A 78 9.48 -32.85 14.38
N PHE A 79 8.47 -32.19 13.82
CA PHE A 79 8.16 -32.21 12.40
C PHE A 79 8.23 -30.79 11.84
N ILE A 80 8.92 -30.58 10.74
CA ILE A 80 9.08 -29.29 10.08
C ILE A 80 8.44 -29.37 8.70
N PHE A 81 7.43 -28.55 8.46
CA PHE A 81 6.77 -28.44 7.16
C PHE A 81 6.94 -27.03 6.59
N ILE A 82 7.52 -26.95 5.40
CA ILE A 82 7.75 -25.67 4.71
C ILE A 82 7.08 -25.70 3.34
N CYS A 83 6.34 -24.65 3.01
CA CYS A 83 5.76 -24.48 1.68
C CYS A 83 6.28 -23.19 1.02
N CYS A 84 7.09 -23.33 -0.03
CA CYS A 84 7.51 -22.24 -0.89
C CYS A 84 6.42 -21.94 -1.93
N ASP A 85 5.75 -20.80 -1.82
CA ASP A 85 4.54 -20.46 -2.57
C ASP A 85 4.80 -19.62 -3.82
N GLY A 86 5.40 -20.22 -4.85
CA GLY A 86 5.74 -19.52 -6.08
C GLY A 86 6.91 -18.55 -5.91
N CYS A 87 7.92 -18.92 -5.12
CA CYS A 87 9.11 -18.10 -4.92
C CYS A 87 9.89 -17.90 -6.23
N ASN A 88 10.35 -16.67 -6.47
CA ASN A 88 11.16 -16.28 -7.62
C ASN A 88 12.64 -16.04 -7.25
N ASP A 89 12.97 -16.10 -5.97
CA ASP A 89 14.31 -15.90 -5.42
C ASP A 89 14.95 -17.24 -5.00
N ALA A 90 16.08 -17.21 -4.29
CA ALA A 90 16.76 -18.44 -3.89
C ALA A 90 16.10 -19.22 -2.74
N THR A 91 14.96 -18.76 -2.19
CA THR A 91 14.30 -19.38 -1.01
C THR A 91 14.15 -20.89 -1.15
N ALA A 92 13.55 -21.34 -2.26
CA ALA A 92 13.28 -22.77 -2.48
C ALA A 92 14.56 -23.60 -2.63
N LYS A 93 15.60 -23.01 -3.23
CA LYS A 93 16.92 -23.64 -3.38
C LYS A 93 17.59 -23.80 -2.02
N LEU A 94 17.55 -22.77 -1.18
CA LEU A 94 18.10 -22.79 0.17
C LEU A 94 17.40 -23.86 1.02
N CYS A 95 16.07 -23.90 1.04
CA CYS A 95 15.33 -24.95 1.77
C CYS A 95 15.76 -26.38 1.38
N ARG A 96 15.94 -26.66 0.08
CA ARG A 96 16.41 -27.98 -0.39
C ARG A 96 17.80 -28.32 0.12
N GLN A 97 18.69 -27.34 0.26
CA GLN A 97 20.05 -27.58 0.74
C GLN A 97 20.09 -28.02 2.20
N TRP A 98 19.06 -27.71 2.98
CA TRP A 98 18.94 -28.04 4.40
C TRP A 98 18.33 -29.42 4.69
N GLU A 99 17.72 -30.08 3.69
CA GLU A 99 17.10 -31.41 3.84
C GLU A 99 18.06 -32.42 4.46
N ARG A 100 19.34 -32.41 4.03
CA ARG A 100 20.36 -33.34 4.54
C ARG A 100 20.69 -33.09 6.01
N GLN A 101 20.67 -31.84 6.47
CA GLN A 101 20.99 -31.45 7.84
C GLN A 101 19.89 -31.92 8.78
N PHE A 102 18.61 -31.70 8.41
CA PHE A 102 17.48 -32.21 9.19
C PHE A 102 17.43 -33.74 9.21
N GLN A 103 17.72 -34.40 8.08
CA GLN A 103 17.82 -35.85 8.03
C GLN A 103 18.91 -36.40 8.95
N ARG A 104 20.08 -35.76 9.00
CA ARG A 104 21.18 -36.13 9.92
C ARG A 104 20.83 -35.91 11.38
N ALA A 105 20.01 -34.90 11.69
CA ALA A 105 19.49 -34.65 13.03
C ALA A 105 18.30 -35.53 13.40
N ASN A 106 17.86 -36.44 12.51
CA ASN A 106 16.69 -37.30 12.70
C ASN A 106 15.38 -36.52 12.93
N ILE A 107 15.29 -35.30 12.39
CA ILE A 107 14.08 -34.45 12.44
C ILE A 107 13.34 -34.63 11.13
N HIS A 108 12.02 -34.85 11.20
CA HIS A 108 11.20 -34.98 10.00
C HIS A 108 11.08 -33.63 9.29
N PHE A 109 11.57 -33.52 8.06
CA PHE A 109 11.51 -32.31 7.26
C PHE A 109 10.77 -32.55 5.96
N GLN A 110 9.70 -31.79 5.72
CA GLN A 110 8.91 -31.85 4.51
C GLN A 110 8.88 -30.50 3.81
N LEU A 111 9.45 -30.44 2.61
CA LEU A 111 9.45 -29.27 1.75
C LEU A 111 8.46 -29.43 0.59
N GLN A 112 7.59 -28.44 0.41
CA GLN A 112 6.72 -28.33 -0.76
C GLN A 112 7.05 -27.07 -1.55
N ILE A 113 7.30 -27.24 -2.85
CA ILE A 113 7.56 -26.12 -3.75
C ILE A 113 6.43 -26.04 -4.74
N SER A 114 5.71 -24.91 -4.72
CA SER A 114 4.66 -24.61 -5.69
C SER A 114 5.15 -23.60 -6.71
N THR A 115 4.70 -23.74 -7.96
CA THR A 115 5.02 -22.79 -9.05
C THR A 115 4.09 -21.56 -9.06
N SER A 116 2.88 -21.68 -8.53
CA SER A 116 1.90 -20.60 -8.47
C SER A 116 1.71 -20.07 -7.05
N ASN A 117 1.81 -18.74 -6.86
CA ASN A 117 1.49 -18.09 -5.59
C ASN A 117 -0.03 -18.09 -5.34
N LYS A 118 -0.45 -18.84 -4.31
CA LYS A 118 -1.84 -18.94 -3.86
C LYS A 118 -2.13 -18.10 -2.60
N GLY A 119 -1.09 -17.54 -1.97
CA GLY A 119 -1.17 -16.71 -0.77
C GLY A 119 -0.93 -17.49 0.51
N LYS A 120 -0.45 -16.78 1.55
CA LYS A 120 -0.08 -17.33 2.88
C LYS A 120 -1.18 -18.24 3.44
N LEU A 121 -2.42 -17.76 3.46
CA LEU A 121 -3.54 -18.48 4.06
C LEU A 121 -3.87 -19.80 3.36
N ALA A 122 -3.80 -19.84 2.04
CA ALA A 122 -4.04 -21.06 1.28
C ALA A 122 -3.00 -22.13 1.62
N ARG A 123 -1.73 -21.71 1.78
CA ARG A 123 -0.64 -22.61 2.19
C ARG A 123 -0.68 -23.00 3.64
N LEU A 124 -1.10 -22.09 4.51
CA LEU A 124 -1.33 -22.38 5.92
C LEU A 124 -2.41 -23.47 6.07
N ASN A 125 -3.56 -23.33 5.40
CA ASN A 125 -4.61 -24.36 5.41
C ASN A 125 -4.08 -25.71 4.91
N GLN A 126 -3.33 -25.71 3.81
CA GLN A 126 -2.71 -26.92 3.25
C GLN A 126 -1.74 -27.58 4.24
N LEU A 127 -0.80 -26.81 4.80
CA LEU A 127 0.23 -27.29 5.71
C LEU A 127 -0.38 -27.87 7.00
N ILE A 128 -1.39 -27.21 7.58
CA ILE A 128 -2.00 -27.71 8.82
C ILE A 128 -2.75 -29.01 8.57
N THR A 129 -3.54 -29.10 7.50
CA THR A 129 -4.24 -30.35 7.14
C THR A 129 -3.27 -31.51 6.92
N MET A 130 -2.09 -31.23 6.38
CA MET A 130 -1.04 -32.24 6.20
C MET A 130 -0.36 -32.65 7.50
N ALA A 131 -0.17 -31.72 8.44
CA ALA A 131 0.54 -31.97 9.69
C ALA A 131 -0.35 -32.60 10.78
N GLN A 132 -1.66 -32.37 10.74
CA GLN A 132 -2.64 -32.86 11.73
C GLN A 132 -2.53 -34.37 12.05
N PRO A 133 -2.29 -35.29 11.09
CA PRO A 133 -2.16 -36.72 11.39
C PRO A 133 -0.87 -37.09 12.15
N TYR A 134 0.16 -36.26 12.07
CA TYR A 134 1.50 -36.57 12.60
C TYR A 134 1.78 -35.90 13.95
N ALA A 135 1.10 -34.80 14.25
CA ALA A 135 1.40 -33.98 15.42
C ALA A 135 0.15 -33.67 16.26
N GLU A 136 0.31 -33.73 17.59
CA GLU A 136 -0.70 -33.34 18.56
C GLU A 136 -0.80 -31.81 18.69
N LEU A 137 0.33 -31.13 18.49
CA LEU A 137 0.44 -29.68 18.50
C LEU A 137 0.98 -29.17 17.16
N VAL A 138 0.45 -28.04 16.71
CA VAL A 138 0.87 -27.37 15.49
C VAL A 138 1.29 -25.96 15.84
N ALA A 139 2.53 -25.62 15.50
CA ALA A 139 3.11 -24.29 15.64
C ALA A 139 3.20 -23.61 14.27
N LEU A 140 2.84 -22.33 14.24
CA LEU A 140 2.95 -21.48 13.06
C LEU A 140 4.05 -20.48 13.32
N SER A 141 4.95 -20.32 12.35
CA SER A 141 6.06 -19.39 12.48
C SER A 141 6.42 -18.73 11.16
N ASP A 142 6.63 -17.41 11.21
CA ASP A 142 7.11 -16.65 10.06
C ASP A 142 8.62 -16.89 9.84
N VAL A 143 9.09 -16.72 8.60
CA VAL A 143 10.50 -16.95 8.25
C VAL A 143 11.40 -15.90 8.89
N SER A 144 10.97 -14.65 8.91
CA SER A 144 11.69 -13.51 9.50
C SER A 144 11.72 -13.52 11.05
N ALA A 145 11.00 -14.46 11.69
CA ALA A 145 10.91 -14.56 13.14
C ALA A 145 11.69 -15.76 13.68
N LEU A 146 12.77 -15.50 14.43
CA LEU A 146 13.50 -16.54 15.17
C LEU A 146 12.80 -16.84 16.50
N ILE A 147 12.82 -18.09 16.95
CA ILE A 147 12.18 -18.51 18.21
C ILE A 147 13.21 -18.97 19.24
N SER A 148 12.92 -18.80 20.53
CA SER A 148 13.84 -19.26 21.58
C SER A 148 14.05 -20.77 21.51
N ILE A 149 15.27 -21.21 21.84
CA ILE A 149 15.70 -22.61 21.73
C ILE A 149 14.78 -23.55 22.55
N ASP A 150 14.33 -23.09 23.71
CA ASP A 150 13.47 -23.83 24.64
C ASP A 150 11.96 -23.64 24.37
N ALA A 151 11.57 -22.89 23.33
CA ALA A 151 10.18 -22.46 23.10
C ALA A 151 9.18 -23.64 23.10
N LEU A 152 9.56 -24.78 22.52
CA LEU A 152 8.69 -25.95 22.42
C LEU A 152 8.52 -26.69 23.77
N LYS A 153 9.56 -26.71 24.62
CA LYS A 153 9.46 -27.23 25.98
C LYS A 153 8.53 -26.36 26.81
N GLN A 154 8.72 -25.03 26.76
CA GLN A 154 7.87 -24.06 27.44
C GLN A 154 6.39 -24.16 27.00
N ALA A 155 6.16 -24.37 25.69
CA ALA A 155 4.83 -24.62 25.17
C ALA A 155 4.23 -25.94 25.70
N THR A 156 5.03 -27.01 25.75
CA THR A 156 4.58 -28.32 26.25
C THR A 156 4.06 -28.22 27.69
N HIS A 157 4.79 -27.54 28.58
CA HIS A 157 4.32 -27.29 29.96
C HIS A 157 2.96 -26.63 30.04
N SER A 158 2.76 -25.64 29.17
CA SER A 158 1.53 -24.86 29.13
C SER A 158 0.35 -25.70 28.63
N PHE A 159 0.58 -26.71 27.79
CA PHE A 159 -0.45 -27.64 27.31
C PHE A 159 -0.76 -28.79 28.27
N ASN A 160 -0.07 -28.91 29.42
CA ASN A 160 -0.46 -29.84 30.48
C ASN A 160 -1.85 -29.51 31.03
N ASP A 161 -2.28 -28.24 30.96
CA ASP A 161 -3.68 -27.88 31.20
C ASP A 161 -4.54 -28.29 29.98
N PRO A 162 -5.50 -29.22 30.13
CA PRO A 162 -6.36 -29.65 29.04
C PRO A 162 -7.24 -28.51 28.48
N LYS A 163 -7.48 -27.44 29.25
CA LYS A 163 -8.24 -26.27 28.79
C LYS A 163 -7.44 -25.33 27.90
N VAL A 164 -6.11 -25.42 27.90
CA VAL A 164 -5.27 -24.63 26.99
C VAL A 164 -5.36 -25.20 25.59
N GLY A 165 -5.87 -24.40 24.65
CA GLY A 165 -6.01 -24.78 23.25
C GLY A 165 -4.97 -24.12 22.34
N ALA A 166 -4.46 -22.95 22.71
CA ALA A 166 -3.38 -22.27 22.00
C ALA A 166 -2.53 -21.38 22.92
N ILE A 167 -1.31 -21.09 22.48
CA ILE A 167 -0.32 -20.29 23.20
C ILE A 167 0.33 -19.31 22.24
N THR A 168 0.52 -18.07 22.69
CA THR A 168 1.36 -17.06 22.03
C THR A 168 2.46 -16.60 22.99
N GLY A 169 3.62 -16.22 22.44
CA GLY A 169 4.78 -15.74 23.21
C GLY A 169 5.01 -14.24 23.13
N ASN A 170 6.15 -13.79 23.68
CA ASN A 170 6.68 -12.45 23.46
C ASN A 170 7.02 -12.23 22.00
N TYR A 171 6.66 -11.06 21.49
CA TYR A 171 7.16 -10.55 20.23
C TYR A 171 8.22 -9.47 20.50
N LEU A 172 9.42 -9.68 19.97
CA LEU A 172 10.60 -8.82 20.15
C LEU A 172 11.10 -8.40 18.78
N ILE A 173 11.67 -7.19 18.68
CA ILE A 173 12.32 -6.72 17.45
C ILE A 173 13.82 -6.67 17.71
N TYR A 174 14.59 -7.27 16.80
CA TYR A 174 16.05 -7.26 16.85
C TYR A 174 16.61 -5.83 16.74
N ASP A 175 16.38 -5.17 15.60
CA ASP A 175 16.91 -3.84 15.29
C ASP A 175 15.81 -2.75 15.25
N GLY A 176 15.01 -2.68 16.32
CA GLY A 176 13.96 -1.68 16.48
C GLY A 176 14.44 -0.42 17.20
N ASN A 177 13.88 0.74 16.84
CA ASN A 177 14.13 1.98 17.59
C ASN A 177 13.56 1.90 19.02
N THR A 178 13.99 2.81 19.90
CA THR A 178 13.56 2.80 21.32
C THR A 178 12.04 2.88 21.48
N GLY A 179 11.35 3.62 20.60
CA GLY A 179 9.89 3.73 20.61
C GLY A 179 9.18 2.43 20.19
N GLU A 180 9.69 1.73 19.18
CA GLU A 180 9.16 0.45 18.72
C GLU A 180 9.33 -0.65 19.76
N LYS A 181 10.51 -0.73 20.40
CA LYS A 181 10.77 -1.67 21.49
C LYS A 181 9.84 -1.41 22.68
N GLN A 182 9.60 -0.15 23.05
CA GLN A 182 8.64 0.22 24.08
C GLN A 182 7.20 -0.14 23.70
N TYR A 183 6.80 0.10 22.45
CA TYR A 183 5.47 -0.23 21.96
C TYR A 183 5.20 -1.75 22.04
N TRP A 184 6.14 -2.58 21.61
CA TRP A 184 5.98 -4.03 21.67
C TRP A 184 6.06 -4.59 23.08
N SER A 185 6.91 -4.02 23.95
CA SER A 185 6.88 -4.32 25.38
C SER A 185 5.50 -4.03 25.99
N TRP A 186 4.91 -2.89 25.63
CA TRP A 186 3.55 -2.54 26.05
C TRP A 186 2.50 -3.54 25.52
N GLN A 187 2.57 -3.94 24.25
CA GLN A 187 1.68 -4.97 23.67
C GLN A 187 1.82 -6.34 24.36
N ASN A 188 3.05 -6.76 24.65
CA ASN A 188 3.33 -8.01 25.35
C ASN A 188 2.72 -7.99 26.77
N ASN A 189 2.88 -6.90 27.51
CA ASN A 189 2.26 -6.72 28.82
C ASN A 189 0.72 -6.72 28.74
N MET A 190 0.13 -6.14 27.69
CA MET A 190 -1.32 -6.23 27.48
C MET A 190 -1.78 -7.67 27.28
N ARG A 191 -1.10 -8.46 26.44
CA ARG A 191 -1.45 -9.87 26.22
C ARG A 191 -1.27 -10.71 27.48
N PHE A 192 -0.24 -10.42 28.28
CA PHE A 192 -0.06 -11.05 29.59
C PHE A 192 -1.25 -10.78 30.52
N ALA A 193 -1.72 -9.52 30.58
CA ALA A 193 -2.93 -9.15 31.32
C ALA A 193 -4.20 -9.81 30.77
N GLU A 194 -4.37 -9.86 29.44
CA GLU A 194 -5.50 -10.54 28.79
C GLU A 194 -5.57 -12.03 29.17
N SER A 195 -4.41 -12.71 29.15
CA SER A 195 -4.30 -14.12 29.50
C SER A 195 -4.74 -14.43 30.94
N HIS A 196 -4.59 -13.48 31.87
CA HIS A 196 -4.99 -13.65 33.27
C HIS A 196 -6.46 -13.29 33.50
N LEU A 197 -7.01 -12.33 32.75
CA LEU A 197 -8.42 -11.93 32.84
C LEU A 197 -9.39 -12.92 32.16
N GLY A 198 -8.88 -13.70 31.22
CA GLY A 198 -9.65 -14.81 30.65
C GLY A 198 -8.88 -15.54 29.55
N SER A 199 -8.61 -14.83 28.45
CA SER A 199 -7.90 -15.39 27.31
C SER A 199 -7.33 -14.26 26.45
N VAL A 200 -6.21 -14.53 25.80
CA VAL A 200 -5.60 -13.62 24.83
C VAL A 200 -6.50 -13.43 23.61
N ILE A 201 -6.68 -12.19 23.17
CA ILE A 201 -7.54 -11.83 22.03
C ILE A 201 -6.68 -11.66 20.76
N GLY A 202 -6.28 -12.82 20.21
CA GLY A 202 -5.44 -12.95 19.02
C GLY A 202 -3.94 -13.08 19.34
N GLY A 203 -3.23 -13.90 18.56
CA GLY A 203 -1.81 -14.17 18.74
C GLY A 203 -0.91 -13.10 18.16
N ASN A 204 0.40 -13.26 18.31
CA ASN A 204 1.36 -12.64 17.41
C ASN A 204 1.50 -13.51 16.15
N GLY A 205 1.73 -12.91 14.97
CA GLY A 205 1.91 -13.68 13.73
C GLY A 205 3.25 -14.41 13.63
N ALA A 206 4.22 -14.04 14.46
CA ALA A 206 5.60 -14.52 14.40
C ALA A 206 5.78 -15.95 14.91
N PHE A 207 5.13 -16.27 16.04
CA PHE A 207 5.12 -17.60 16.63
C PHE A 207 3.91 -17.80 17.56
N TYR A 208 3.11 -18.81 17.24
CA TYR A 208 2.08 -19.33 18.14
C TYR A 208 1.86 -20.81 17.88
N ILE A 209 1.37 -21.52 18.88
CA ILE A 209 1.19 -22.97 18.86
C ILE A 209 -0.20 -23.33 19.37
N MET A 210 -0.84 -24.33 18.77
CA MET A 210 -2.18 -24.77 19.13
C MET A 210 -2.34 -26.28 19.03
N ARG A 211 -3.36 -26.82 19.70
CA ARG A 211 -3.71 -28.23 19.53
C ARG A 211 -4.17 -28.49 18.11
N SER A 212 -3.56 -29.47 17.44
CA SER A 212 -3.82 -29.77 16.03
C SER A 212 -5.29 -30.08 15.77
N ARG A 213 -5.94 -30.82 16.68
CA ARG A 213 -7.37 -31.18 16.63
C ARG A 213 -8.35 -30.00 16.67
N LEU A 214 -7.91 -28.82 17.13
CA LEU A 214 -8.76 -27.62 17.23
C LEU A 214 -8.71 -26.77 15.95
N PHE A 215 -7.85 -27.11 15.00
CA PHE A 215 -7.77 -26.36 13.76
C PHE A 215 -8.99 -26.58 12.87
N GLN A 216 -9.50 -25.49 12.31
CA GLN A 216 -10.50 -25.50 11.26
C GLN A 216 -10.00 -24.62 10.10
N PRO A 217 -10.04 -25.10 8.84
CA PRO A 217 -9.61 -24.31 7.70
C PRO A 217 -10.27 -22.94 7.68
N LEU A 218 -9.44 -21.90 7.57
CA LEU A 218 -9.91 -20.53 7.50
C LEU A 218 -10.43 -20.22 6.09
N PRO A 219 -11.54 -19.46 5.95
CA PRO A 219 -11.98 -18.96 4.65
C PRO A 219 -10.89 -18.15 3.96
N TYR A 220 -10.71 -18.32 2.64
CA TYR A 220 -9.60 -17.72 1.87
C TYR A 220 -9.57 -16.18 1.88
N ASP A 221 -10.70 -15.55 2.18
CA ASP A 221 -10.83 -14.09 2.31
C ASP A 221 -10.44 -13.58 3.73
N THR A 222 -9.92 -14.44 4.60
CA THR A 222 -9.48 -14.05 5.94
C THR A 222 -8.23 -13.18 5.85
N ILE A 223 -8.29 -11.98 6.44
CA ILE A 223 -7.23 -10.97 6.34
C ILE A 223 -6.11 -11.20 7.36
N ASN A 224 -6.48 -11.58 8.60
CA ASN A 224 -5.61 -11.76 9.76
C ASN A 224 -5.81 -13.16 10.36
N ASP A 225 -4.99 -14.12 9.94
CA ASP A 225 -5.04 -15.51 10.39
C ASP A 225 -4.59 -15.69 11.85
N ASP A 226 -3.54 -14.97 12.26
CA ASP A 226 -2.99 -14.87 13.62
C ASP A 226 -4.02 -14.46 14.68
N PHE A 227 -5.05 -13.71 14.29
CA PHE A 227 -6.19 -13.41 15.12
C PHE A 227 -7.26 -14.50 15.05
N MET A 228 -7.65 -14.90 13.85
CA MET A 228 -8.81 -15.77 13.64
C MET A 228 -8.60 -17.19 14.20
N LEU A 229 -7.39 -17.74 14.13
CA LEU A 229 -7.09 -19.08 14.64
C LEU A 229 -7.24 -19.18 16.16
N PRO A 230 -6.62 -18.31 16.97
CA PRO A 230 -6.91 -18.22 18.41
C PRO A 230 -8.40 -18.01 18.73
N MET A 231 -9.10 -17.21 17.93
CA MET A 231 -10.55 -17.02 18.14
C MET A 231 -11.36 -18.29 17.84
N GLN A 232 -10.97 -19.11 16.86
CA GLN A 232 -11.59 -20.42 16.63
C GLN A 232 -11.36 -21.39 17.80
N VAL A 233 -10.19 -21.33 18.44
CA VAL A 233 -9.88 -22.10 19.66
C VAL A 233 -10.84 -21.68 20.79
N LEU A 234 -11.03 -20.36 20.98
CA LEU A 234 -11.99 -19.82 21.95
C LEU A 234 -13.43 -20.23 21.64
N LYS A 235 -13.82 -20.23 20.36
CA LYS A 235 -15.15 -20.65 19.92
C LYS A 235 -15.46 -22.09 20.31
N GLN A 236 -14.44 -22.94 20.36
CA GLN A 236 -14.53 -24.35 20.75
C GLN A 236 -14.47 -24.56 22.28
N GLY A 237 -14.40 -23.49 23.07
CA GLY A 237 -14.43 -23.55 24.54
C GLY A 237 -13.07 -23.70 25.22
N TYR A 238 -11.98 -23.57 24.47
CA TYR A 238 -10.62 -23.62 25.00
C TYR A 238 -10.05 -22.22 25.24
N ASN A 239 -9.03 -22.13 26.08
CA ASN A 239 -8.34 -20.89 26.40
C ASN A 239 -7.12 -20.68 25.49
N VAL A 240 -6.85 -19.43 25.16
CA VAL A 240 -5.62 -18.98 24.52
C VAL A 240 -4.81 -18.24 25.57
N ILE A 241 -3.60 -18.71 25.85
CA ILE A 241 -2.76 -18.15 26.90
C ILE A 241 -1.52 -17.47 26.36
N TYR A 242 -0.99 -16.55 27.16
CA TYR A 242 0.27 -15.88 26.91
C TYR A 242 1.36 -16.52 27.76
N ASN A 243 2.43 -17.01 27.14
CA ASN A 243 3.59 -17.53 27.85
C ASN A 243 4.79 -16.57 27.69
N GLU A 244 5.19 -15.95 28.78
CA GLU A 244 6.28 -14.96 28.82
C GLU A 244 7.69 -15.57 28.71
N CYS A 245 7.84 -16.89 28.81
CA CYS A 245 9.11 -17.58 28.62
C CYS A 245 9.39 -17.87 27.13
N ILE A 246 8.36 -17.84 26.29
CA ILE A 246 8.50 -18.07 24.84
C ILE A 246 8.82 -16.74 24.16
N ASN A 247 9.97 -16.65 23.50
CA ASN A 247 10.39 -15.45 22.79
C ASN A 247 10.42 -15.69 21.28
N SER A 248 9.84 -14.75 20.53
CA SER A 248 9.99 -14.63 19.08
C SER A 248 10.66 -13.31 18.74
N ILE A 249 11.72 -13.34 17.94
CA ILE A 249 12.54 -12.18 17.57
C ILE A 249 12.40 -11.94 16.07
N GLU A 250 11.81 -10.80 15.72
CA GLU A 250 11.68 -10.32 14.35
C GLU A 250 13.00 -9.74 13.83
N LEU A 251 13.47 -10.27 12.70
CA LEU A 251 14.67 -9.81 11.99
C LEU A 251 14.37 -8.69 10.97
N ASP A 252 13.14 -8.66 10.44
CA ASP A 252 12.75 -7.70 9.41
C ASP A 252 12.68 -6.27 9.94
N ILE A 253 13.39 -5.35 9.30
CA ILE A 253 13.30 -3.92 9.57
C ILE A 253 12.06 -3.38 8.84
N SER A 254 11.01 -3.04 9.58
CA SER A 254 9.82 -2.45 8.97
C SER A 254 10.16 -1.07 8.38
N SER A 255 10.34 -1.00 7.07
CA SER A 255 10.50 0.28 6.36
C SER A 255 9.23 1.12 6.54
N ASN A 256 9.40 2.38 6.95
CA ASN A 256 8.31 3.34 7.17
C ASN A 256 7.47 3.61 5.91
N GLU A 257 7.94 3.19 4.72
CA GLU A 257 7.39 3.52 3.40
C GLU A 257 6.08 2.79 3.02
N GLN A 258 5.55 1.85 3.83
CA GLN A 258 4.26 1.20 3.55
C GLN A 258 3.21 1.33 4.68
N THR A 259 3.31 2.40 5.47
CA THR A 259 2.44 2.59 6.65
C THR A 259 0.95 2.72 6.31
N HIS A 260 0.58 3.37 5.21
CA HIS A 260 -0.84 3.64 4.90
C HIS A 260 -1.60 2.41 4.40
N GLN A 261 -1.05 1.66 3.44
CA GLN A 261 -1.69 0.44 2.92
C GLN A 261 -1.79 -0.64 4.00
N ARG A 262 -0.74 -0.80 4.82
CA ARG A 262 -0.76 -1.70 5.98
C ARG A 262 -1.89 -1.31 6.95
N ARG A 263 -2.06 -0.03 7.27
CA ARG A 263 -3.14 0.46 8.13
C ARG A 263 -4.54 0.24 7.55
N GLN A 264 -4.71 0.45 6.26
CA GLN A 264 -5.98 0.13 5.58
C GLN A 264 -6.30 -1.37 5.70
N ARG A 265 -5.31 -2.25 5.50
CA ARG A 265 -5.48 -3.70 5.71
C ARG A 265 -5.83 -4.02 7.16
N ILE A 266 -5.16 -3.41 8.14
CA ILE A 266 -5.48 -3.58 9.56
C ILE A 266 -6.92 -3.15 9.85
N GLY A 267 -7.36 -2.00 9.31
CA GLY A 267 -8.75 -1.54 9.46
C GLY A 267 -9.77 -2.50 8.88
N ALA A 268 -9.55 -2.96 7.64
CA ALA A 268 -10.37 -4.00 7.00
C ALA A 268 -10.43 -5.29 7.83
N GLY A 269 -9.27 -5.74 8.32
CA GLY A 269 -9.14 -6.91 9.19
C GLY A 269 -9.90 -6.74 10.50
N ASN A 270 -9.79 -5.60 11.18
CA ASN A 270 -10.51 -5.32 12.43
C ASN A 270 -12.04 -5.39 12.24
N LEU A 271 -12.58 -4.86 11.14
CA LEU A 271 -14.00 -4.97 10.84
C LEU A 271 -14.43 -6.41 10.54
N GLN A 272 -13.63 -7.15 9.76
CA GLN A 272 -13.88 -8.56 9.50
C GLN A 272 -13.88 -9.37 10.82
N GLN A 273 -12.93 -9.10 11.72
CA GLN A 273 -12.84 -9.72 13.04
C GLN A 273 -14.08 -9.43 13.89
N LEU A 274 -14.53 -8.17 13.95
CA LEU A 274 -15.74 -7.79 14.69
C LEU A 274 -16.99 -8.53 14.17
N ILE A 275 -17.13 -8.66 12.86
CA ILE A 275 -18.27 -9.33 12.22
C ILE A 275 -18.22 -10.85 12.45
N ARG A 276 -17.05 -11.48 12.24
CA ARG A 276 -16.90 -12.95 12.31
C ARG A 276 -16.85 -13.46 13.76
N CYS A 277 -16.28 -12.68 14.67
CA CYS A 277 -16.12 -13.06 16.07
C CYS A 277 -17.28 -12.62 16.97
N ARG A 278 -18.46 -12.31 16.40
CA ARG A 278 -19.67 -11.98 17.18
C ARG A 278 -20.08 -13.08 18.16
N PHE A 279 -19.67 -14.33 17.91
CA PHE A 279 -19.91 -15.46 18.81
C PHE A 279 -19.30 -15.24 20.21
N VAL A 280 -18.29 -14.38 20.35
CA VAL A 280 -17.64 -14.08 21.64
C VAL A 280 -18.65 -13.58 22.67
N PHE A 281 -19.65 -12.81 22.25
CA PHE A 281 -20.69 -12.30 23.14
C PHE A 281 -21.60 -13.41 23.72
N ASN A 282 -21.60 -14.58 23.09
CA ASN A 282 -22.35 -15.77 23.53
C ASN A 282 -21.52 -16.72 24.42
N LEU A 283 -20.22 -16.46 24.61
CA LEU A 283 -19.38 -17.29 25.49
C LEU A 283 -19.79 -17.13 26.96
N HIS A 284 -19.48 -18.10 27.82
CA HIS A 284 -19.77 -17.99 29.25
C HIS A 284 -18.74 -17.13 30.01
N GLN A 285 -17.60 -16.82 29.41
CA GLN A 285 -16.49 -16.11 30.06
C GLN A 285 -16.66 -14.57 29.97
N PRO A 286 -17.03 -13.86 31.06
CA PRO A 286 -17.29 -12.43 31.02
C PRO A 286 -16.02 -11.61 30.73
N GLY A 287 -14.85 -12.07 31.19
CA GLY A 287 -13.56 -11.42 30.90
C GLY A 287 -13.27 -11.34 29.40
N VAL A 288 -13.48 -12.43 28.66
CA VAL A 288 -13.28 -12.47 27.20
C VAL A 288 -14.22 -11.52 26.48
N LYS A 289 -15.50 -11.44 26.90
CA LYS A 289 -16.47 -10.48 26.33
C LYS A 289 -16.00 -9.05 26.51
N TRP A 290 -15.57 -8.71 27.73
CA TRP A 290 -15.10 -7.38 28.06
C TRP A 290 -13.83 -7.02 27.29
N LEU A 291 -12.82 -7.90 27.25
CA LEU A 291 -11.59 -7.70 26.50
C LEU A 291 -11.85 -7.50 25.01
N PHE A 292 -12.70 -8.34 24.41
CA PHE A 292 -13.06 -8.23 23.00
C PHE A 292 -13.84 -6.94 22.71
N ALA A 293 -14.85 -6.61 23.51
CA ALA A 293 -15.68 -5.41 23.32
C ALA A 293 -14.86 -4.13 23.49
N SER A 294 -14.13 -4.01 24.59
CA SER A 294 -13.42 -2.78 24.97
C SER A 294 -12.13 -2.59 24.19
N GLY A 295 -11.42 -3.67 23.87
CA GLY A 295 -10.14 -3.62 23.16
C GLY A 295 -10.29 -3.62 21.64
N LYS A 296 -11.01 -4.60 21.08
CA LYS A 296 -11.10 -4.80 19.62
C LYS A 296 -12.36 -4.20 19.01
N GLY A 297 -13.51 -4.39 19.65
CA GLY A 297 -14.81 -3.88 19.20
C GLY A 297 -14.83 -2.36 19.13
N LEU A 298 -14.60 -1.69 20.27
CA LEU A 298 -14.57 -0.23 20.35
C LEU A 298 -13.53 0.37 19.40
N ARG A 299 -12.31 -0.19 19.32
CA ARG A 299 -11.27 0.27 18.38
C ARG A 299 -11.74 0.27 16.93
N THR A 300 -12.50 -0.76 16.53
CA THR A 300 -13.08 -0.87 15.19
C THR A 300 -14.18 0.15 14.96
N LEU A 301 -14.98 0.43 15.99
CA LEU A 301 -16.09 1.40 15.92
C LEU A 301 -15.63 2.86 16.02
N MET A 302 -14.45 3.15 16.60
CA MET A 302 -13.97 4.51 16.87
C MET A 302 -14.05 5.46 15.66
N PRO A 303 -13.61 5.11 14.44
CA PRO A 303 -13.74 6.01 13.29
C PRO A 303 -15.18 6.43 12.99
N PHE A 304 -16.14 5.53 13.17
CA PHE A 304 -17.56 5.84 12.98
C PHE A 304 -18.10 6.71 14.12
N LEU A 305 -17.66 6.46 15.36
CA LEU A 305 -18.03 7.28 16.51
C LEU A 305 -17.52 8.72 16.38
N PHE A 306 -16.29 8.93 15.86
CA PHE A 306 -15.77 10.27 15.62
C PHE A 306 -16.53 11.03 14.52
N ILE A 307 -16.92 10.35 13.44
CA ILE A 307 -17.78 10.95 12.41
C ILE A 307 -19.13 11.35 13.01
N MET A 308 -19.77 10.45 13.75
CA MET A 308 -21.05 10.73 14.39
C MET A 308 -20.94 11.87 15.39
N TYR A 309 -19.85 11.92 16.17
CA TYR A 309 -19.56 13.01 17.10
C TYR A 309 -19.50 14.36 16.37
N LEU A 310 -18.71 14.43 15.29
CA LEU A 310 -18.58 15.65 14.47
C LEU A 310 -19.92 16.06 13.85
N SER A 311 -20.69 15.11 13.29
CA SER A 311 -22.00 15.38 12.69
C SER A 311 -22.99 15.96 13.71
N ILE A 312 -23.02 15.41 14.93
CA ILE A 312 -23.91 15.90 15.99
C ILE A 312 -23.46 17.29 16.48
N THR A 313 -22.16 17.54 16.65
CA THR A 313 -21.67 18.87 17.03
C THR A 313 -21.97 19.92 15.96
N CYS A 314 -21.79 19.58 14.68
CA CYS A 314 -22.13 20.48 13.57
C CYS A 314 -23.63 20.80 13.54
N TYR A 315 -24.49 19.80 13.70
CA TYR A 315 -25.94 19.98 13.76
C TYR A 315 -26.34 20.92 14.90
N LEU A 316 -25.81 20.71 16.11
CA LEU A 316 -26.07 21.57 17.27
C LEU A 316 -25.52 22.99 17.10
N ALA A 317 -24.39 23.15 16.40
CA ALA A 317 -23.79 24.45 16.11
C ALA A 317 -24.67 25.27 15.15
N VAL A 318 -25.20 24.65 14.10
CA VAL A 318 -26.14 25.30 13.15
C VAL A 318 -27.42 25.74 13.84
N HIS A 319 -27.88 25.01 14.86
CA HIS A 319 -29.03 25.38 15.69
C HIS A 319 -28.70 26.38 16.82
N GLY A 320 -27.57 27.10 16.72
CA GLY A 320 -27.26 28.25 17.57
C GLY A 320 -26.66 27.92 18.94
N SER A 321 -26.23 26.67 19.18
CA SER A 321 -25.58 26.35 20.45
C SER A 321 -24.11 26.79 20.49
N LEU A 322 -23.80 27.75 21.37
CA LEU A 322 -22.45 28.30 21.53
C LEU A 322 -21.40 27.22 21.88
N LEU A 323 -21.72 26.30 22.80
CA LEU A 323 -20.82 25.20 23.17
C LEU A 323 -20.52 24.30 21.97
N ALA A 324 -21.54 23.99 21.15
CA ALA A 324 -21.38 23.15 19.97
C ALA A 324 -20.55 23.83 18.87
N ILE A 325 -20.66 25.16 18.73
CA ILE A 325 -19.79 25.95 17.83
C ILE A 325 -18.33 25.82 18.26
N TRP A 326 -18.03 26.00 19.56
CA TRP A 326 -16.68 25.83 20.08
C TRP A 326 -16.14 24.41 19.89
N LEU A 327 -16.94 23.38 20.22
CA LEU A 327 -16.55 21.98 20.05
C LEU A 327 -16.31 21.61 18.59
N THR A 328 -17.13 22.13 17.67
CA THR A 328 -16.94 21.94 16.23
C THR A 328 -15.68 22.65 15.75
N GLY A 329 -15.48 23.90 16.15
CA GLY A 329 -14.28 24.68 15.83
C GLY A 329 -12.99 23.98 16.29
N LEU A 330 -12.97 23.47 17.53
CA LEU A 330 -11.84 22.72 18.07
C LEU A 330 -11.53 21.46 17.24
N GLN A 331 -12.56 20.72 16.83
CA GLN A 331 -12.39 19.54 15.97
C GLN A 331 -11.84 19.90 14.59
N VAL A 332 -12.39 20.93 13.94
CA VAL A 332 -11.93 21.38 12.62
C VAL A 332 -10.47 21.84 12.69
N VAL A 333 -10.09 22.60 13.73
CA VAL A 333 -8.70 23.00 13.96
C VAL A 333 -7.82 21.77 14.20
N GLY A 334 -8.25 20.83 15.05
CA GLY A 334 -7.50 19.60 15.32
C GLY A 334 -7.24 18.78 14.05
N TYR A 335 -8.26 18.56 13.23
CA TYR A 335 -8.13 17.85 11.94
C TYR A 335 -7.28 18.65 10.94
N GLY A 336 -7.42 19.97 10.91
CA GLY A 336 -6.59 20.85 10.08
C GLY A 336 -5.11 20.75 10.44
N LEU A 337 -4.77 20.83 11.74
CA LEU A 337 -3.42 20.63 12.25
C LEU A 337 -2.87 19.24 11.89
N ALA A 338 -3.71 18.21 11.94
CA ALA A 338 -3.36 16.84 11.52
C ALA A 338 -3.00 16.72 10.04
N ALA A 339 -3.55 17.59 9.19
CA ALA A 339 -3.31 17.58 7.77
C ALA A 339 -2.04 18.35 7.38
N LEU A 340 -1.52 19.23 8.25
CA LEU A 340 -0.34 20.06 7.94
C LEU A 340 0.93 19.25 7.57
N PRO A 341 1.24 18.09 8.18
CA PRO A 341 2.36 17.26 7.73
C PRO A 341 2.24 16.78 6.28
N LEU A 342 1.02 16.61 5.75
CA LEU A 342 0.79 16.28 4.34
C LEU A 342 1.17 17.43 3.39
N LEU A 343 1.18 18.66 3.91
CA LEU A 343 1.61 19.86 3.19
C LEU A 343 3.11 20.15 3.34
N GLY A 344 3.86 19.25 4.01
CA GLY A 344 5.31 19.37 4.20
C GLY A 344 5.73 20.14 5.44
N VAL A 345 4.79 20.49 6.34
CA VAL A 345 5.11 21.14 7.62
C VAL A 345 5.66 20.10 8.60
N LYS A 346 6.95 20.19 8.94
CA LYS A 346 7.62 19.25 9.85
C LYS A 346 7.58 19.74 11.29
N ASN A 347 6.89 19.02 12.17
CA ASN A 347 6.88 19.29 13.61
C ASN A 347 6.48 18.00 14.36
N LYS A 348 7.28 17.61 15.38
CA LYS A 348 7.04 16.40 16.18
C LYS A 348 5.62 16.28 16.74
N LEU A 349 5.02 17.40 17.18
CA LEU A 349 3.66 17.37 17.72
C LEU A 349 2.62 17.14 16.62
N LEU A 350 2.79 17.82 15.48
CA LEU A 350 1.92 17.64 14.31
C LEU A 350 2.07 16.24 13.73
N ASP A 351 3.27 15.67 13.72
CA ASP A 351 3.53 14.31 13.25
C ASP A 351 2.84 13.27 14.14
N LYS A 352 2.87 13.44 15.47
CA LYS A 352 2.11 12.58 16.41
C LYS A 352 0.60 12.69 16.19
N LEU A 353 0.10 13.90 16.01
CA LEU A 353 -1.33 14.17 15.80
C LEU A 353 -1.80 13.60 14.45
N HIS A 354 -1.01 13.81 13.39
CA HIS A 354 -1.20 13.20 12.08
C HIS A 354 -1.20 11.67 12.15
N TYR A 355 -0.27 11.09 12.90
CA TYR A 355 -0.18 9.65 13.07
C TYR A 355 -1.43 9.05 13.74
N LEU A 356 -1.96 9.72 14.77
CA LEU A 356 -3.18 9.29 15.48
C LEU A 356 -4.42 9.40 14.57
N ILE A 357 -4.68 10.59 14.02
CA ILE A 357 -5.89 10.87 13.23
C ILE A 357 -5.82 10.18 11.87
N GLY A 358 -4.67 10.25 11.20
CA GLY A 358 -4.41 9.53 9.96
C GLY A 358 -4.51 8.01 10.14
N GLY A 359 -4.19 7.48 11.33
CA GLY A 359 -4.43 6.08 11.68
C GLY A 359 -5.91 5.69 11.61
N TYR A 360 -6.78 6.47 12.24
CA TYR A 360 -8.23 6.23 12.20
C TYR A 360 -8.83 6.43 10.81
N LEU A 361 -8.39 7.44 10.07
CA LEU A 361 -8.83 7.66 8.69
C LEU A 361 -8.43 6.49 7.77
N SER A 362 -7.18 6.04 7.88
CA SER A 362 -6.68 4.87 7.12
C SER A 362 -7.49 3.62 7.46
N SER A 363 -7.78 3.42 8.75
CA SER A 363 -8.62 2.31 9.22
C SER A 363 -10.02 2.37 8.60
N LEU A 364 -10.67 3.55 8.62
CA LEU A 364 -11.98 3.76 8.03
C LEU A 364 -12.01 3.46 6.53
N ILE A 365 -11.03 3.96 5.78
CA ILE A 365 -10.92 3.66 4.34
C ILE A 365 -10.80 2.16 4.11
N GLY A 366 -9.98 1.47 4.90
CA GLY A 366 -9.86 0.01 4.89
C GLY A 366 -11.20 -0.71 5.14
N MET A 367 -11.92 -0.27 6.16
CA MET A 367 -13.25 -0.81 6.52
C MET A 367 -14.28 -0.62 5.41
N LEU A 368 -14.34 0.57 4.81
CA LEU A 368 -15.24 0.85 3.68
C LEU A 368 -14.88 -0.02 2.47
N ARG A 369 -13.60 -0.16 2.14
CA ARG A 369 -13.15 -1.04 1.06
C ARG A 369 -13.51 -2.51 1.29
N TYR A 370 -13.45 -2.98 2.53
CA TYR A 370 -13.94 -4.30 2.91
C TYR A 370 -15.45 -4.46 2.66
N LEU A 371 -16.26 -3.48 3.09
CA LEU A 371 -17.71 -3.49 2.84
C LEU A 371 -18.05 -3.46 1.35
N PHE A 372 -17.26 -2.76 0.53
CA PHE A 372 -17.39 -2.75 -0.94
C PHE A 372 -16.75 -3.97 -1.64
N GLY A 373 -16.24 -4.96 -0.90
CA GLY A 373 -15.81 -6.24 -1.45
C GLY A 373 -14.38 -6.31 -2.00
N GLN A 374 -13.50 -5.35 -1.69
CA GLN A 374 -12.11 -5.33 -2.20
C GLN A 374 -11.15 -6.34 -1.55
N PHE A 375 -11.59 -7.08 -0.52
CA PHE A 375 -10.79 -8.08 0.20
C PHE A 375 -11.35 -9.51 0.06
N ARG A 376 -12.03 -9.80 -1.06
CA ARG A 376 -12.59 -11.14 -1.34
C ARG A 376 -11.51 -12.18 -1.66
N ASP A 377 -10.39 -11.74 -2.23
CA ASP A 377 -9.25 -12.59 -2.53
C ASP A 377 -8.18 -12.49 -1.44
N GLY A 378 -7.52 -13.61 -1.15
CA GLY A 378 -6.41 -13.68 -0.20
C GLY A 378 -5.30 -12.68 -0.54
N TRP A 379 -4.71 -12.06 0.47
CA TRP A 379 -3.67 -11.06 0.26
C TRP A 379 -2.46 -11.67 -0.48
N LYS A 380 -2.09 -11.02 -1.59
CA LYS A 380 -0.86 -11.30 -2.33
C LYS A 380 0.09 -10.12 -2.15
N LYS A 381 1.35 -10.38 -1.83
CA LYS A 381 2.43 -9.38 -1.89
C LYS A 381 2.49 -8.93 -3.35
N LYS A 382 1.93 -7.76 -3.64
CA LYS A 382 2.03 -7.18 -4.98
C LYS A 382 3.51 -6.89 -5.22
N PRO A 383 4.06 -7.22 -6.40
CA PRO A 383 5.40 -6.77 -6.74
C PRO A 383 5.49 -5.24 -6.58
N PRO A 384 6.69 -4.68 -6.33
CA PRO A 384 6.87 -3.23 -6.30
C PRO A 384 6.20 -2.62 -7.52
N LEU A 385 5.54 -1.47 -7.34
CA LEU A 385 4.72 -0.84 -8.36
C LEU A 385 5.51 -0.73 -9.67
N ASN A 386 5.14 -1.51 -10.70
CA ASN A 386 5.64 -1.33 -12.08
C ASN A 386 5.24 0.04 -12.67
N THR A 387 4.54 0.89 -11.91
CA THR A 387 3.98 2.15 -12.39
C THR A 387 4.12 3.24 -11.33
N TYR A 388 4.77 4.35 -11.69
CA TYR A 388 4.97 5.53 -10.84
C TYR A 388 3.69 6.32 -10.53
N GLN A 389 2.52 5.86 -11.01
CA GLN A 389 1.29 6.64 -11.05
C GLN A 389 0.25 6.12 -10.06
N HIS A 390 -0.23 6.99 -9.19
CA HIS A 390 -1.34 6.67 -8.30
C HIS A 390 -2.64 6.59 -9.12
N SER A 391 -3.38 5.47 -9.06
CA SER A 391 -4.52 5.21 -9.94
C SER A 391 -5.59 6.31 -9.92
N PHE A 392 -5.80 6.94 -8.76
CA PHE A 392 -6.72 8.08 -8.63
C PHE A 392 -6.23 9.32 -9.37
N THR A 393 -4.91 9.59 -9.37
CA THR A 393 -4.31 10.72 -10.10
C THR A 393 -4.50 10.55 -11.60
N ILE A 394 -4.37 9.33 -12.13
CA ILE A 394 -4.58 9.04 -13.56
C ILE A 394 -6.02 9.37 -13.97
N ILE A 395 -7.01 8.94 -13.17
CA ILE A 395 -8.42 9.18 -13.45
C ILE A 395 -8.72 10.68 -13.43
N LEU A 396 -8.29 11.38 -12.37
CA LEU A 396 -8.47 12.82 -12.27
C LEU A 396 -7.78 13.55 -13.43
N LYS A 397 -6.51 13.24 -13.68
CA LYS A 397 -5.77 13.83 -14.79
C LYS A 397 -6.50 13.64 -16.11
N ARG A 398 -6.97 12.44 -16.40
CA ARG A 398 -7.68 12.16 -17.65
C ARG A 398 -8.99 12.96 -17.76
N PHE A 399 -9.73 13.10 -16.67
CA PHE A 399 -10.93 13.93 -16.63
C PHE A 399 -10.62 15.39 -16.95
N PHE A 400 -9.59 15.97 -16.30
CA PHE A 400 -9.15 17.34 -16.56
C PHE A 400 -8.60 17.55 -17.97
N ASP A 401 -7.82 16.59 -18.50
CA ASP A 401 -7.29 16.66 -19.86
C ASP A 401 -8.42 16.73 -20.89
N ILE A 402 -9.47 15.91 -20.74
CA ILE A 402 -10.63 15.93 -21.64
C ILE A 402 -11.41 17.24 -21.47
N LEU A 403 -11.73 17.63 -20.23
CA LEU A 403 -12.51 18.83 -19.94
C LEU A 403 -11.85 20.09 -20.51
N LEU A 404 -10.56 20.31 -20.22
CA LEU A 404 -9.82 21.48 -20.66
C LEU A 404 -9.57 21.46 -22.18
N SER A 405 -9.34 20.28 -22.78
CA SER A 405 -9.22 20.17 -24.25
C SER A 405 -10.53 20.45 -24.96
N PHE A 406 -11.66 20.03 -24.39
CA PHE A 406 -12.98 20.31 -24.94
C PHE A 406 -13.30 21.80 -24.89
N ILE A 407 -13.03 22.45 -23.75
CA ILE A 407 -13.15 23.91 -23.61
C ILE A 407 -12.23 24.63 -24.60
N GLY A 408 -10.95 24.23 -24.69
CA GLY A 408 -9.98 24.81 -25.62
C GLY A 408 -10.38 24.64 -27.09
N LEU A 409 -10.93 23.49 -27.45
CA LEU A 409 -11.45 23.23 -28.78
C LEU A 409 -12.64 24.17 -29.09
N LEU A 410 -13.61 24.28 -28.19
CA LEU A 410 -14.80 25.13 -28.39
C LEU A 410 -14.43 26.61 -28.52
N LEU A 411 -13.50 27.09 -27.69
CA LEU A 411 -13.02 28.48 -27.74
C LEU A 411 -12.23 28.80 -29.02
N THR A 412 -11.48 27.82 -29.55
CA THR A 412 -10.61 28.05 -30.70
C THR A 412 -11.28 27.73 -32.03
N LEU A 413 -12.33 26.90 -32.05
CA LEU A 413 -13.04 26.47 -33.26
C LEU A 413 -13.45 27.63 -34.19
N PRO A 414 -13.95 28.79 -33.70
CA PRO A 414 -14.29 29.92 -34.57
C PRO A 414 -13.09 30.51 -35.33
N LEU A 415 -11.86 30.32 -34.83
CA LEU A 415 -10.63 30.80 -35.46
C LEU A 415 -10.12 29.88 -36.57
N TRP A 416 -10.56 28.61 -36.59
CA TRP A 416 -10.02 27.61 -37.52
C TRP A 416 -10.30 27.93 -39.00
N PRO A 417 -11.49 28.41 -39.42
CA PRO A 417 -11.72 28.82 -40.80
C PRO A 417 -10.78 29.95 -41.26
N LEU A 418 -10.49 30.90 -40.38
CA LEU A 418 -9.55 32.00 -40.67
C LEU A 418 -8.12 31.47 -40.84
N ILE A 419 -7.67 30.61 -39.93
CA ILE A 419 -6.35 29.95 -40.03
C ILE A 419 -6.26 29.12 -41.32
N ALA A 420 -7.31 28.36 -41.64
CA ALA A 420 -7.39 27.55 -42.86
C ALA A 420 -7.29 28.40 -44.13
N LEU A 421 -7.96 29.56 -44.17
CA LEU A 421 -7.88 30.51 -45.27
C LEU A 421 -6.46 31.07 -45.42
N LEU A 422 -5.84 31.50 -44.31
CA LEU A 422 -4.46 32.02 -44.33
C LEU A 422 -3.45 30.98 -44.84
N ILE A 423 -3.58 29.72 -44.43
CA ILE A 423 -2.71 28.63 -44.89
C ILE A 423 -2.89 28.37 -46.39
N ARG A 424 -4.13 28.41 -46.89
CA ARG A 424 -4.46 28.20 -48.32
C ARG A 424 -3.97 29.35 -49.20
N LEU A 425 -3.98 30.58 -48.70
CA LEU A 425 -3.46 31.76 -49.40
C LEU A 425 -1.93 31.80 -49.44
N ASP A 426 -1.26 31.29 -48.40
CA ASP A 426 0.21 31.27 -48.30
C ASP A 426 0.85 30.13 -49.11
N SER A 427 0.22 28.95 -49.20
CA SER A 427 0.77 27.81 -49.95
C SER A 427 -0.28 26.81 -50.46
N LYS A 428 -0.01 26.17 -51.61
CA LYS A 428 -0.89 25.13 -52.20
C LYS A 428 -0.86 23.82 -51.38
N GLY A 429 -2.02 23.21 -51.15
CA GLY A 429 -2.19 21.87 -50.54
C GLY A 429 -3.10 21.83 -49.30
N ASP A 430 -2.96 20.80 -48.48
CA ASP A 430 -3.86 20.52 -47.35
C ASP A 430 -3.70 21.47 -46.16
N ILE A 431 -4.81 21.75 -45.47
CA ILE A 431 -4.82 22.62 -44.28
C ILE A 431 -4.23 21.91 -43.07
N PHE A 432 -4.57 20.63 -42.91
CA PHE A 432 -4.11 19.82 -41.79
C PHE A 432 -2.90 18.99 -42.20
N TYR A 433 -1.94 18.92 -41.30
CA TYR A 433 -0.81 18.02 -41.39
C TYR A 433 -0.96 16.88 -40.39
N ARG A 434 -0.67 15.65 -40.83
CA ARG A 434 -0.74 14.43 -40.02
C ARG A 434 0.62 13.75 -40.01
N GLN A 435 1.11 13.39 -38.83
CA GLN A 435 2.40 12.73 -38.68
C GLN A 435 2.33 11.62 -37.63
N VAL A 436 2.90 10.45 -37.94
CA VAL A 436 3.02 9.35 -36.99
C VAL A 436 4.03 9.71 -35.92
N ARG A 437 3.66 9.49 -34.66
CA ARG A 437 4.46 9.79 -33.48
C ARG A 437 4.42 8.63 -32.49
N VAL A 438 5.48 8.51 -31.70
CA VAL A 438 5.56 7.55 -30.59
C VAL A 438 4.68 8.07 -29.45
N GLY A 439 3.71 7.24 -29.07
CA GLY A 439 2.77 7.47 -28.00
C GLY A 439 3.21 6.88 -26.67
N GLN A 440 2.23 6.49 -25.86
CA GLN A 440 2.48 5.82 -24.59
C GLN A 440 3.15 4.46 -24.82
N ILE A 441 4.12 4.13 -23.97
CA ILE A 441 4.79 2.82 -23.97
C ILE A 441 4.30 2.01 -22.78
N ASN A 442 3.93 0.75 -23.05
CA ASN A 442 3.61 -0.24 -22.04
C ASN A 442 4.61 -1.40 -22.13
N ASP A 443 4.58 -2.31 -21.16
CA ASP A 443 5.54 -3.42 -21.06
C ASP A 443 5.53 -4.36 -22.28
N GLU A 444 4.41 -4.43 -23.00
CA GLU A 444 4.22 -5.34 -24.13
C GLU A 444 4.24 -4.63 -25.49
N HIS A 445 3.93 -3.33 -25.55
CA HIS A 445 3.68 -2.62 -26.81
C HIS A 445 4.05 -1.13 -26.75
N ILE A 446 4.57 -0.62 -27.87
CA ILE A 446 4.76 0.80 -28.14
C ILE A 446 3.57 1.30 -28.97
N MET A 447 2.79 2.24 -28.45
CA MET A 447 1.66 2.78 -29.20
C MET A 447 2.14 3.84 -30.20
N LEU A 448 1.73 3.72 -31.45
CA LEU A 448 1.92 4.74 -32.48
C LEU A 448 0.59 5.44 -32.75
N PHE A 449 0.63 6.75 -32.93
CA PHE A 449 -0.58 7.52 -33.25
C PHE A 449 -0.30 8.62 -34.27
N SER A 450 -1.35 9.05 -34.98
CA SER A 450 -1.27 10.16 -35.93
C SER A 450 -1.55 11.48 -35.22
N MET A 451 -0.50 12.27 -34.99
CA MET A 451 -0.60 13.63 -34.47
C MET A 451 -1.18 14.57 -35.53
N LEU A 452 -2.17 15.37 -35.16
CA LEU A 452 -2.84 16.35 -36.03
C LEU A 452 -2.38 17.78 -35.72
N LYS A 453 -2.00 18.54 -36.75
CA LYS A 453 -1.62 19.96 -36.64
C LYS A 453 -2.15 20.77 -37.82
N PHE A 454 -2.13 22.09 -37.71
CA PHE A 454 -2.19 22.94 -38.90
C PHE A 454 -0.87 22.87 -39.66
N ARG A 455 -0.94 22.93 -40.98
CA ARG A 455 0.24 22.90 -41.84
C ARG A 455 1.02 24.21 -41.72
N THR A 456 2.30 24.09 -41.42
CA THR A 456 3.24 25.23 -41.26
C THR A 456 4.47 25.13 -42.17
N MET A 457 4.56 24.09 -42.99
CA MET A 457 5.67 23.85 -43.92
C MET A 457 5.15 23.64 -45.33
N GLN A 458 6.00 23.88 -46.33
CA GLN A 458 5.66 23.66 -47.74
C GLN A 458 5.33 22.19 -48.02
N SER A 459 4.40 21.95 -48.95
CA SER A 459 4.11 20.62 -49.46
C SER A 459 5.40 20.00 -50.03
N ASN A 460 5.74 18.78 -49.59
CA ASN A 460 7.00 18.07 -49.90
C ASN A 460 8.29 18.61 -49.26
N ALA A 461 8.19 19.38 -48.16
CA ALA A 461 9.34 19.91 -47.42
C ALA A 461 10.41 18.88 -47.03
N GLU A 462 10.05 17.61 -46.85
CA GLU A 462 10.98 16.54 -46.42
C GLU A 462 11.42 15.62 -47.57
N ALA A 463 10.96 15.84 -48.80
CA ALA A 463 11.19 14.91 -49.93
C ALA A 463 12.68 14.72 -50.29
N LYS A 464 13.55 15.68 -49.96
CA LYS A 464 15.00 15.61 -50.20
C LYS A 464 15.84 15.34 -48.95
N SER A 465 15.33 15.64 -47.74
CA SER A 465 16.12 15.60 -46.50
C SER A 465 15.79 14.41 -45.58
N GLY A 466 14.63 13.77 -45.77
CA GLY A 466 14.11 12.84 -44.78
C GLY A 466 13.74 13.50 -43.45
N ALA A 467 13.57 12.69 -42.41
CA ALA A 467 13.20 13.10 -41.07
C ALA A 467 14.37 13.80 -40.34
N VAL A 468 14.36 15.13 -40.28
CA VAL A 468 15.41 15.93 -39.62
C VAL A 468 14.77 16.93 -38.65
N TRP A 469 15.44 17.25 -37.54
CA TRP A 469 15.01 18.31 -36.63
C TRP A 469 14.87 19.66 -37.36
N SER A 470 13.89 20.46 -36.95
CA SER A 470 13.71 21.82 -37.46
C SER A 470 14.81 22.70 -36.87
N GLN A 471 15.54 23.41 -37.72
CA GLN A 471 16.52 24.40 -37.27
C GLN A 471 15.86 25.77 -37.04
N LYS A 472 16.56 26.67 -36.35
CA LYS A 472 16.13 28.07 -36.20
C LYS A 472 16.17 28.73 -37.59
N ASN A 473 15.06 29.38 -37.98
CA ASN A 473 14.85 29.93 -39.34
C ASN A 473 14.89 28.89 -40.47
N ASP A 474 14.26 27.73 -40.27
CA ASP A 474 14.21 26.68 -41.27
C ASP A 474 13.52 27.16 -42.58
N PRO A 475 14.18 27.06 -43.75
CA PRO A 475 13.68 27.57 -45.02
C PRO A 475 12.42 26.83 -45.51
N ARG A 476 12.10 25.68 -44.92
CA ARG A 476 10.92 24.88 -45.27
C ARG A 476 9.62 25.43 -44.66
N ILE A 477 9.72 26.37 -43.72
CA ILE A 477 8.58 26.99 -43.02
C ILE A 477 7.97 28.09 -43.89
N THR A 478 6.64 28.15 -43.98
CA THR A 478 5.96 29.23 -44.72
C THR A 478 5.81 30.50 -43.86
N ARG A 479 5.47 31.64 -44.45
CA ARG A 479 5.38 32.91 -43.71
C ARG A 479 4.29 32.86 -42.64
N ILE A 480 3.10 32.38 -43.00
CA ILE A 480 2.01 32.13 -42.04
C ILE A 480 2.39 30.98 -41.10
N GLY A 481 3.11 29.97 -41.59
CA GLY A 481 3.60 28.86 -40.78
C GLY A 481 4.50 29.28 -39.63
N GLY A 482 5.38 30.28 -39.84
CA GLY A 482 6.20 30.87 -38.78
C GLY A 482 5.35 31.52 -37.70
N PHE A 483 4.40 32.38 -38.08
CA PHE A 483 3.47 33.01 -37.14
C PHE A 483 2.67 31.99 -36.32
N LEU A 484 2.17 30.92 -36.96
CA LEU A 484 1.42 29.86 -36.28
C LEU A 484 2.29 29.09 -35.28
N ARG A 485 3.59 28.88 -35.57
CA ARG A 485 4.54 28.22 -34.66
C ARG A 485 4.95 29.10 -33.48
N ASP A 486 5.19 30.39 -33.73
CA ASP A 486 5.56 31.36 -32.69
C ASP A 486 4.45 31.50 -31.64
N THR A 487 3.20 31.47 -32.10
CA THR A 487 2.00 31.57 -31.26
C THR A 487 1.47 30.21 -30.79
N ARG A 488 2.08 29.10 -31.24
CA ARG A 488 1.62 27.71 -31.01
C ARG A 488 0.20 27.42 -31.48
N LEU A 489 -0.35 28.27 -32.34
CA LEU A 489 -1.68 28.07 -32.94
C LEU A 489 -1.70 26.85 -33.87
N ASP A 490 -0.54 26.43 -34.38
CA ASP A 490 -0.42 25.22 -35.20
C ASP A 490 -0.78 23.93 -34.44
N GLU A 491 -0.69 23.95 -33.10
CA GLU A 491 -0.90 22.81 -32.24
C GLU A 491 -2.36 22.64 -31.75
N LEU A 492 -3.23 23.63 -32.02
CA LEU A 492 -4.65 23.59 -31.60
C LEU A 492 -5.42 22.34 -32.05
N PRO A 493 -5.20 21.77 -33.25
CA PRO A 493 -5.88 20.55 -33.66
C PRO A 493 -5.57 19.32 -32.78
N GLN A 494 -4.49 19.35 -32.00
CA GLN A 494 -4.11 18.27 -31.08
C GLN A 494 -5.11 18.10 -29.93
N PHE A 495 -5.99 19.07 -29.63
CA PHE A 495 -7.08 18.87 -28.69
C PHE A 495 -7.97 17.68 -29.09
N ILE A 496 -8.11 17.41 -30.39
CA ILE A 496 -8.82 16.23 -30.90
C ILE A 496 -8.09 14.94 -30.49
N ASN A 497 -6.76 14.90 -30.57
CA ASN A 497 -5.96 13.75 -30.13
C ASN A 497 -6.07 13.53 -28.61
N VAL A 498 -6.16 14.61 -27.82
CA VAL A 498 -6.38 14.49 -26.37
C VAL A 498 -7.74 13.88 -26.08
N ILE A 499 -8.80 14.36 -26.72
CA ILE A 499 -10.17 13.83 -26.54
C ILE A 499 -10.24 12.35 -26.97
N LYS A 500 -9.63 11.97 -28.09
CA LYS A 500 -9.55 10.59 -28.58
C LYS A 500 -8.80 9.64 -27.62
N GLY A 501 -7.85 10.17 -26.85
CA GLY A 501 -7.08 9.38 -25.89
C GLY A 501 -5.65 9.07 -26.32
N ASP A 502 -5.24 9.52 -27.51
CA ASP A 502 -3.87 9.37 -28.01
C ASP A 502 -2.87 10.24 -27.23
N MET A 503 -3.33 11.40 -26.75
CA MET A 503 -2.52 12.40 -26.07
C MET A 503 -3.13 12.84 -24.74
N SER A 504 -2.32 13.57 -23.98
CA SER A 504 -2.66 14.35 -22.80
C SER A 504 -2.44 15.84 -23.10
N LEU A 505 -3.04 16.76 -22.34
CA LEU A 505 -2.70 18.18 -22.47
C LEU A 505 -1.24 18.41 -22.08
N ILE A 506 -0.86 17.83 -20.95
CA ILE A 506 0.47 17.93 -20.36
C ILE A 506 1.09 16.53 -20.26
N GLY A 507 2.31 16.41 -20.77
CA GLY A 507 3.10 15.19 -20.74
C GLY A 507 4.38 15.33 -21.56
N PRO A 508 5.23 14.29 -21.58
CA PRO A 508 6.41 14.28 -22.43
C PRO A 508 6.05 14.51 -23.89
N ARG A 509 6.80 15.35 -24.60
CA ARG A 509 6.51 15.63 -26.02
C ARG A 509 6.82 14.38 -26.87
N PRO A 510 5.92 13.96 -27.78
CA PRO A 510 6.09 12.73 -28.54
C PRO A 510 7.08 12.90 -29.68
N GLU A 511 7.96 11.91 -29.85
CA GLU A 511 9.01 11.94 -30.87
C GLU A 511 8.63 11.16 -32.13
N ARG A 512 9.34 11.42 -33.23
CA ARG A 512 9.22 10.65 -34.47
C ARG A 512 9.78 9.24 -34.28
N PRO A 513 9.06 8.17 -34.70
CA PRO A 513 9.58 6.81 -34.61
C PRO A 513 10.94 6.64 -35.29
N GLU A 514 11.17 7.34 -36.41
CA GLU A 514 12.42 7.29 -37.18
C GLU A 514 13.62 7.85 -36.41
N LEU A 515 13.40 8.77 -35.46
CA LEU A 515 14.45 9.38 -34.63
C LEU A 515 14.69 8.59 -33.34
N CYS A 516 13.66 7.91 -32.84
CA CYS A 516 13.73 7.17 -31.57
C CYS A 516 14.80 6.08 -31.56
N GLY A 517 15.02 5.37 -32.67
CA GLY A 517 16.03 4.30 -32.74
C GLY A 517 17.45 4.83 -32.49
N ASN A 518 17.81 5.92 -33.15
CA ASN A 518 19.11 6.57 -32.97
C ASN A 518 19.28 7.14 -31.56
N LEU A 519 18.22 7.75 -31.02
CA LEU A 519 18.23 8.31 -29.67
C LEU A 519 18.34 7.23 -28.58
N GLN A 520 17.66 6.09 -28.75
CA GLN A 520 17.77 4.96 -27.82
C GLN A 520 19.17 4.36 -27.81
N ASN A 521 19.84 4.30 -28.98
CA ASN A 521 21.21 3.81 -29.07
C ASN A 521 22.23 4.79 -28.43
N ALA A 522 22.00 6.10 -28.56
CA ALA A 522 22.87 7.12 -27.97
C ALA A 522 22.62 7.35 -26.47
N LEU A 523 21.37 7.23 -26.03
CA LEU A 523 20.92 7.46 -24.66
C LEU A 523 20.13 6.25 -24.16
N PRO A 524 20.75 5.37 -23.36
CA PRO A 524 20.06 4.24 -22.75
C PRO A 524 18.79 4.70 -22.03
N PHE A 525 17.73 3.90 -22.16
CA PHE A 525 16.41 4.17 -21.55
C PHE A 525 15.67 5.39 -22.08
N TYR A 526 16.08 5.97 -23.22
CA TYR A 526 15.37 7.10 -23.83
C TYR A 526 13.86 6.85 -24.00
N LEU A 527 13.48 5.67 -24.48
CA LEU A 527 12.07 5.30 -24.67
C LEU A 527 11.30 5.19 -23.34
N GLU A 528 11.96 4.88 -22.23
CA GLU A 528 11.28 4.69 -20.94
C GLU A 528 10.68 5.98 -20.37
N ARG A 529 11.09 7.15 -20.89
CA ARG A 529 10.53 8.46 -20.50
C ARG A 529 9.03 8.59 -20.74
N THR A 530 8.45 7.81 -21.67
CA THR A 530 7.00 7.76 -21.95
C THR A 530 6.32 6.50 -21.42
N ARG A 531 7.01 5.72 -20.57
CA ARG A 531 6.45 4.48 -20.00
C ARG A 531 5.28 4.80 -19.08
N GLY A 532 4.10 4.29 -19.41
CA GLY A 532 2.86 4.57 -18.70
C GLY A 532 2.35 6.01 -18.84
N LEU A 533 3.03 6.89 -19.59
CA LEU A 533 2.70 8.30 -19.73
C LEU A 533 2.19 8.60 -21.13
N ARG A 534 1.02 9.23 -21.22
CA ARG A 534 0.55 9.77 -22.49
C ARG A 534 1.35 11.00 -22.88
N PRO A 535 1.74 11.12 -24.16
CA PRO A 535 2.45 12.30 -24.62
C PRO A 535 1.60 13.56 -24.51
N GLY A 536 2.25 14.69 -24.23
CA GLY A 536 1.62 16.00 -24.05
C GLY A 536 1.60 16.86 -25.32
N ILE A 537 0.63 17.78 -25.40
CA ILE A 537 0.73 18.94 -26.31
C ILE A 537 1.86 19.86 -25.84
N THR A 538 1.88 20.13 -24.53
CA THR A 538 2.98 20.80 -23.83
C THR A 538 3.57 19.87 -22.76
N GLY A 539 4.77 20.18 -22.27
CA GLY A 539 5.47 19.34 -21.31
C GLY A 539 6.49 20.10 -20.48
N LEU A 540 6.92 19.48 -19.38
CA LEU A 540 7.83 20.09 -18.41
C LEU A 540 9.19 20.46 -19.05
N ALA A 541 9.74 19.59 -19.90
CA ALA A 541 10.95 19.88 -20.65
C ALA A 541 10.77 21.07 -21.60
N GLN A 542 9.64 21.08 -22.33
CA GLN A 542 9.34 22.11 -23.33
C GLN A 542 9.26 23.52 -22.75
N VAL A 543 8.74 23.68 -21.53
CA VAL A 543 8.62 25.00 -20.88
C VAL A 543 9.88 25.46 -20.13
N ASN A 544 10.87 24.57 -19.95
CA ASN A 544 12.10 24.88 -19.20
C ASN A 544 13.35 24.93 -20.08
N GLN A 545 13.39 24.17 -21.17
CA GLN A 545 14.60 23.96 -21.96
C GLN A 545 14.45 24.40 -23.43
N GLY A 546 13.24 24.39 -24.00
CA GLY A 546 13.03 24.74 -25.41
C GLY A 546 13.18 23.54 -26.37
N TYR A 547 13.75 23.77 -27.55
CA TYR A 547 13.94 22.74 -28.59
C TYR A 547 15.29 22.03 -28.47
N ASP A 548 15.30 20.74 -28.80
CA ASP A 548 16.50 19.91 -28.78
C ASP A 548 17.41 20.24 -29.99
N SER A 549 18.67 20.58 -29.73
CA SER A 549 19.67 20.90 -30.77
C SER A 549 20.88 19.94 -30.76
N CYS A 550 21.17 19.32 -29.62
CA CYS A 550 22.23 18.31 -29.44
C CYS A 550 21.78 17.15 -28.53
N ILE A 551 22.63 16.13 -28.36
CA ILE A 551 22.32 14.94 -27.54
C ILE A 551 22.21 15.32 -26.05
N GLU A 552 23.02 16.26 -25.58
CA GLU A 552 23.00 16.77 -24.21
C GLU A 552 21.66 17.44 -23.87
N ASP A 553 21.05 18.14 -24.84
CA ASP A 553 19.70 18.67 -24.68
C ASP A 553 18.70 17.53 -24.45
N VAL A 554 18.78 16.48 -25.25
CA VAL A 554 17.90 15.31 -25.11
C VAL A 554 18.09 14.61 -23.75
N LYS A 555 19.31 14.59 -23.22
CA LYS A 555 19.61 14.05 -21.88
C LYS A 555 18.95 14.88 -20.78
N ALA A 556 19.02 16.21 -20.85
CA ALA A 556 18.34 17.09 -19.90
C ALA A 556 16.81 16.97 -19.99
N LYS A 557 16.27 16.80 -21.20
CA LYS A 557 14.85 16.55 -21.44
C LYS A 557 14.35 15.26 -20.75
N ILE A 558 15.13 14.19 -20.80
CA ILE A 558 14.80 12.94 -20.08
C ILE A 558 14.63 13.20 -18.58
N ALA A 559 15.51 14.00 -17.97
CA ALA A 559 15.41 14.33 -16.55
C ALA A 559 14.11 15.10 -16.23
N TRP A 560 13.70 16.04 -17.08
CA TRP A 560 12.43 16.74 -16.94
C TRP A 560 11.22 15.82 -17.13
N ASP A 561 11.27 14.90 -18.10
CA ASP A 561 10.20 13.94 -18.34
C ASP A 561 10.02 12.99 -17.12
N HIS A 562 11.12 12.54 -16.50
CA HIS A 562 11.05 11.77 -15.25
C HIS A 562 10.58 12.60 -14.05
N ALA A 563 11.01 13.86 -13.93
CA ALA A 563 10.52 14.75 -12.89
C ALA A 563 8.98 14.94 -13.00
N TYR A 564 8.46 15.03 -14.22
CA TYR A 564 7.02 15.06 -14.46
C TYR A 564 6.35 13.73 -14.08
N ALA A 565 6.96 12.59 -14.43
CA ALA A 565 6.48 11.26 -14.04
C ALA A 565 6.31 11.12 -12.52
N ILE A 566 7.28 11.62 -11.75
CA ILE A 566 7.26 11.58 -10.28
C ILE A 566 6.14 12.46 -9.72
N ALA A 567 5.85 13.62 -10.33
CA ALA A 567 4.76 14.49 -9.88
C ALA A 567 3.38 13.82 -9.94
N LEU A 568 3.20 12.79 -10.79
CA LEU A 568 1.96 12.02 -10.90
C LEU A 568 1.75 11.00 -9.76
N ALA A 569 2.74 10.83 -8.88
CA ALA A 569 2.62 9.97 -7.71
C ALA A 569 1.61 10.49 -6.67
N SER A 570 1.32 11.81 -6.68
CA SER A 570 0.38 12.44 -5.75
C SER A 570 -0.59 13.39 -6.48
N PRO A 571 -1.91 13.33 -6.21
CA PRO A 571 -2.88 14.22 -6.87
C PRO A 571 -2.57 15.71 -6.69
N LEU A 572 -2.09 16.12 -5.51
CA LEU A 572 -1.81 17.53 -5.22
C LEU A 572 -0.53 18.00 -5.94
N GLN A 573 0.49 17.14 -6.00
CA GLN A 573 1.73 17.46 -6.72
C GLN A 573 1.50 17.54 -8.23
N TRP A 574 0.72 16.60 -8.78
CA TRP A 574 0.29 16.62 -10.17
C TRP A 574 -0.44 17.92 -10.50
N LEU A 575 -1.48 18.27 -9.73
CA LEU A 575 -2.27 19.47 -9.98
C LEU A 575 -1.41 20.74 -9.96
N ARG A 576 -0.51 20.86 -8.97
CA ARG A 576 0.43 21.99 -8.88
C ARG A 576 1.36 22.04 -10.10
N MET A 577 1.89 20.89 -10.53
CA MET A 577 2.78 20.79 -11.68
C MET A 577 2.07 21.17 -12.97
N ASP A 578 0.88 20.60 -13.23
CA ASP A 578 0.11 20.88 -14.43
C ASP A 578 -0.31 22.36 -14.50
N CYS A 579 -0.78 22.95 -13.39
CA CYS A 579 -1.09 24.39 -13.34
C CYS A 579 0.14 25.25 -13.65
N TRP A 580 1.30 24.91 -13.11
CA TRP A 580 2.54 25.65 -13.36
C TRP A 580 2.99 25.56 -14.82
N ILE A 581 2.90 24.36 -15.44
CA ILE A 581 3.22 24.15 -16.85
C ILE A 581 2.23 24.92 -17.75
N LEU A 582 0.93 24.92 -17.44
CA LEU A 582 -0.07 25.70 -18.19
C LEU A 582 0.24 27.20 -18.16
N LEU A 583 0.52 27.75 -16.98
CA LEU A 583 0.85 29.17 -16.83
C LEU A 583 2.13 29.55 -17.59
N LYS A 584 3.18 28.73 -17.49
CA LYS A 584 4.41 28.93 -18.29
C LYS A 584 4.15 28.82 -19.79
N THR A 585 3.33 27.86 -20.21
CA THR A 585 2.98 27.68 -21.63
C THR A 585 2.28 28.93 -22.17
N ALA A 586 1.30 29.47 -21.43
CA ALA A 586 0.61 30.71 -21.81
C ALA A 586 1.59 31.90 -21.88
N TYR A 587 2.50 32.03 -20.91
CA TYR A 587 3.53 33.07 -20.93
C TYR A 587 4.45 32.95 -22.16
N ILE A 588 4.89 31.74 -22.52
CA ILE A 588 5.72 31.51 -23.71
C ILE A 588 4.97 31.84 -25.00
N MET A 589 3.69 31.48 -25.10
CA MET A 589 2.84 31.81 -26.26
C MET A 589 2.67 33.32 -26.44
N VAL A 590 2.43 34.06 -25.36
CA VAL A 590 2.25 35.53 -25.42
C VAL A 590 3.57 36.23 -25.75
N THR A 591 4.68 35.77 -25.18
CA THR A 591 6.00 36.37 -25.41
C THR A 591 6.66 35.94 -26.73
N ARG A 592 6.03 35.02 -27.48
CA ARG A 592 6.55 34.44 -28.74
C ARG A 592 7.97 33.87 -28.62
N ARG A 593 8.39 33.47 -27.40
CA ARG A 593 9.72 32.85 -27.14
C ARG A 593 9.76 31.38 -27.51
N GLY A 594 8.88 30.98 -28.43
CA GLY A 594 8.60 29.60 -28.76
C GLY A 594 9.65 28.97 -29.67
N GLN A 595 10.53 29.74 -30.33
CA GLN A 595 11.58 29.31 -31.28
C GLN A 595 12.84 30.18 -31.21
#